data_AF-A0A1V4Y347-F1
#
_entry.id   AF-A0A1V4Y347-F1
#
_cell.length_a   1.000
_cell.length_b   1.000
_cell.length_c   1.000
_cell.angle_alpha   90.00
_cell.angle_beta   90.00
_cell.angle_gamma   90.00
#
_symmetry.space_group_name_H-M   'P 1'
#
loop_
_entity.id
_entity.type
_entity.pdbx_description
1 polymer ?
#
loop_
_entity_poly.entity_id
_entity_poly.type
_entity_poly.pdbx_seq_one_letter_code
_entity_poly.pdbx_strand_id
1 'polypeptide(L)'
;MTWIEFTETIRTVCTYYERKIPNDNALELWHERVKTIPRESLDWIERKIFEENDTFPKNLPTVMWSLYNAWLTAHPEKRAFREEAQCPECEGGWLALQKRLPMYAIPISHSAPCGRCKQIPAAKYMTLAEAKEKGFERVNLFDHNAPKRTVKEMIASIGRPVPTPRVYCD
;
A
#
# COMPACT_ATOMS: atom_id res chain seq x y z
N MET A 1 5.08 14.97 -10.61
CA MET A 1 5.33 16.17 -11.45
C MET A 1 6.56 16.90 -10.95
N THR A 2 7.33 17.48 -11.85
CA THR A 2 8.47 18.35 -11.52
C THR A 2 7.98 19.73 -11.08
N TRP A 3 8.87 20.52 -10.48
CA TRP A 3 8.58 21.91 -10.10
C TRP A 3 8.22 22.77 -11.30
N ILE A 4 8.94 22.62 -12.42
CA ILE A 4 8.72 23.39 -13.65
C ILE A 4 7.31 23.13 -14.18
N GLU A 5 6.95 21.86 -14.38
CA GLU A 5 5.62 21.44 -14.85
C GLU A 5 4.49 21.99 -13.96
N PHE A 6 4.70 21.95 -12.64
CA PHE A 6 3.74 22.51 -11.69
C PHE A 6 3.59 24.03 -11.88
N THR A 7 4.68 24.78 -11.92
CA THR A 7 4.61 26.24 -12.07
C THR A 7 4.00 26.67 -13.42
N GLU A 8 4.24 25.91 -14.49
CA GLU A 8 3.61 26.12 -15.80
C GLU A 8 2.09 25.90 -15.71
N THR A 9 1.66 24.78 -15.10
CA THR A 9 0.24 24.48 -14.87
C THR A 9 -0.45 25.61 -14.10
N ILE A 10 0.15 26.06 -12.99
CA ILE A 10 -0.42 27.14 -12.17
C ILE A 10 -0.48 28.46 -12.94
N ARG A 11 0.55 28.79 -13.73
CA ARG A 11 0.53 29.98 -14.59
C ARG A 11 -0.61 29.92 -15.59
N THR A 12 -0.79 28.82 -16.31
CA THR A 12 -1.89 28.64 -17.26
C THR A 12 -3.24 28.82 -16.59
N VAL A 13 -3.45 28.18 -15.44
CA VAL A 13 -4.71 28.30 -14.69
C VAL A 13 -4.93 29.72 -14.18
N CYS A 14 -3.92 30.37 -13.60
CA CYS A 14 -4.02 31.76 -13.13
C CYS A 14 -4.30 32.73 -14.29
N THR A 15 -3.66 32.54 -15.45
CA THR A 15 -3.91 33.35 -16.64
C THR A 15 -5.34 33.19 -17.15
N TYR A 16 -5.86 31.96 -17.22
CA TYR A 16 -7.23 31.69 -17.66
C TYR A 16 -8.28 32.42 -16.80
N TYR A 17 -8.11 32.40 -15.48
CA TYR A 17 -9.03 33.07 -14.54
C TYR A 17 -8.66 34.54 -14.24
N GLU A 18 -7.68 35.11 -14.96
CA GLU A 18 -7.17 36.47 -14.77
C GLU A 18 -6.76 36.76 -13.30
N ARG A 19 -6.15 35.77 -12.64
CA ARG A 19 -5.70 35.87 -11.25
C ARG A 19 -4.20 36.08 -11.12
N LYS A 20 -3.82 36.76 -10.05
CA LYS A 20 -2.42 36.89 -9.64
C LYS A 20 -1.88 35.53 -9.19
N ILE A 21 -0.67 35.21 -9.62
CA ILE A 21 0.06 34.02 -9.17
C ILE A 21 0.28 34.11 -7.64
N PRO A 22 0.05 33.02 -6.89
CA PRO A 22 0.39 32.95 -5.47
C PRO A 22 1.87 33.26 -5.20
N ASN A 23 2.21 33.56 -3.94
CA ASN A 23 3.61 33.74 -3.56
C ASN A 23 4.39 32.41 -3.61
N ASP A 24 5.71 32.50 -3.69
CA ASP A 24 6.58 31.32 -3.85
C ASP A 24 6.40 30.30 -2.70
N ASN A 25 6.26 30.77 -1.46
CA ASN A 25 5.99 29.90 -0.31
C ASN A 25 4.67 29.11 -0.46
N ALA A 26 3.61 29.71 -0.99
CA ALA A 26 2.36 29.00 -1.24
C ALA A 26 2.52 27.99 -2.39
N LEU A 27 3.27 28.33 -3.44
CA LEU A 27 3.55 27.42 -4.55
C LEU A 27 4.33 26.19 -4.07
N GLU A 28 5.33 26.36 -3.20
CA GLU A 28 6.08 25.25 -2.60
C GLU A 28 5.17 24.31 -1.79
N LEU A 29 4.32 24.87 -0.92
CA LEU A 29 3.37 24.10 -0.13
C LEU A 29 2.34 23.37 -0.99
N TRP A 30 1.93 23.98 -2.10
CA TRP A 30 1.01 23.38 -3.05
C TRP A 30 1.68 22.25 -3.83
N HIS A 31 2.90 22.47 -4.32
CA HIS A 31 3.68 21.46 -5.04
C HIS A 31 3.93 20.23 -4.17
N GLU A 32 4.31 20.42 -2.91
CA GLU A 32 4.52 19.31 -1.97
C GLU A 32 3.29 18.40 -1.84
N ARG A 33 2.08 18.97 -1.95
CA ARG A 33 0.83 18.19 -1.95
C ARG A 33 0.58 17.43 -3.23
N VAL A 34 0.94 17.98 -4.40
CA VAL A 34 0.57 17.42 -5.70
C VAL A 34 1.74 16.77 -6.46
N LYS A 35 2.97 16.80 -5.91
CA LYS A 35 4.18 16.30 -6.57
C LYS A 35 4.11 14.83 -7.02
N THR A 36 3.24 14.04 -6.42
CA THR A 36 3.01 12.63 -6.76
C THR A 36 2.18 12.42 -8.02
N ILE A 37 1.45 13.45 -8.50
CA ILE A 37 0.63 13.36 -9.71
C ILE A 37 1.56 13.28 -10.94
N PRO A 38 1.36 12.31 -11.86
CA PRO A 38 2.20 12.13 -13.03
C PRO A 38 1.89 13.18 -14.10
N ARG A 39 2.91 13.56 -14.89
CA ARG A 39 2.82 14.58 -15.96
C ARG A 39 1.71 14.26 -16.96
N GLU A 40 1.55 12.99 -17.33
CA GLU A 40 0.57 12.54 -18.34
C GLU A 40 -0.88 12.91 -18.00
N SER A 41 -1.20 13.12 -16.73
CA SER A 41 -2.54 13.49 -16.28
C SER A 41 -2.78 15.01 -16.27
N LEU A 42 -1.74 15.84 -16.39
CA LEU A 42 -1.84 17.30 -16.22
C LEU A 42 -2.73 17.94 -17.29
N ASP A 43 -2.52 17.63 -18.57
CA ASP A 43 -3.32 18.17 -19.69
C ASP A 43 -4.81 17.83 -19.54
N TRP A 44 -5.12 16.68 -18.95
CA TRP A 44 -6.50 16.29 -18.68
C TRP A 44 -7.08 17.07 -17.49
N ILE A 45 -6.31 17.20 -16.41
CA ILE A 45 -6.69 17.95 -15.22
C ILE A 45 -6.92 19.43 -15.55
N GLU A 46 -6.04 20.07 -16.32
CA GLU A 46 -6.19 21.48 -16.74
C GLU A 46 -7.49 21.71 -17.50
N ARG A 47 -7.76 20.89 -18.52
CA ARG A 47 -9.02 20.97 -19.27
C ARG A 47 -10.23 20.82 -18.37
N LYS A 48 -10.21 19.88 -17.43
CA LYS A 48 -11.30 19.71 -16.47
C LYS A 48 -11.46 20.87 -15.51
N ILE A 49 -10.36 21.50 -15.10
CA ILE A 49 -10.45 22.74 -14.31
C ILE A 49 -11.19 23.82 -15.08
N PHE A 50 -10.92 23.98 -16.39
CA PHE A 50 -11.56 25.01 -17.21
C PHE A 50 -13.01 24.69 -17.60
N GLU A 51 -13.35 23.41 -17.76
CA GLU A 51 -14.69 22.95 -18.12
C GLU A 51 -15.65 22.93 -16.91
N GLU A 52 -15.17 22.50 -15.74
CA GLU A 52 -16.03 22.20 -14.58
C GLU A 52 -16.10 23.33 -13.55
N ASN A 53 -15.22 24.33 -13.65
CA ASN A 53 -15.20 25.45 -12.71
C ASN A 53 -15.42 26.77 -13.46
N ASP A 54 -16.51 27.46 -13.16
CA ASP A 54 -16.74 28.82 -13.69
C ASP A 54 -15.84 29.87 -13.01
N THR A 55 -15.30 29.53 -11.83
CA THR A 55 -14.46 30.44 -11.03
C THR A 55 -13.20 29.75 -10.54
N PHE A 56 -12.16 30.55 -10.27
CA PHE A 56 -10.88 30.05 -9.77
C PHE A 56 -11.09 29.22 -8.48
N PRO A 57 -10.63 27.96 -8.45
CA PRO A 57 -10.82 27.09 -7.29
C PRO A 57 -10.22 27.68 -6.02
N LYS A 58 -11.00 27.74 -4.94
CA LYS A 58 -10.50 28.21 -3.62
C LYS A 58 -9.32 27.41 -3.10
N ASN A 59 -9.24 26.13 -3.46
CA ASN A 59 -8.16 25.22 -3.07
C ASN A 59 -7.74 24.36 -4.27
N LEU A 60 -6.92 24.96 -5.14
CA LEU A 60 -6.45 24.35 -6.37
C LEU A 60 -5.75 22.98 -6.15
N PRO A 61 -4.85 22.79 -5.15
CA PRO A 61 -4.25 21.47 -4.89
C PRO A 61 -5.27 20.36 -4.62
N THR A 62 -6.35 20.68 -3.91
CA THR A 62 -7.41 19.70 -3.60
C THR A 62 -8.21 19.35 -4.84
N VAL A 63 -8.51 20.34 -5.68
CA VAL A 63 -9.19 20.11 -6.97
C VAL A 63 -8.32 19.28 -7.91
N MET A 64 -7.02 19.57 -8.01
CA MET A 64 -6.08 18.75 -8.81
C MET A 64 -6.06 17.29 -8.36
N TRP A 65 -6.08 17.04 -7.04
CA TRP A 65 -6.19 15.66 -6.51
C TRP A 65 -7.51 14.98 -6.84
N SER A 66 -8.62 15.70 -6.70
CA SER A 66 -9.95 15.19 -7.05
C SER A 66 -10.01 14.80 -8.53
N LEU A 67 -9.51 15.67 -9.40
CA LEU A 67 -9.46 15.42 -10.84
C LEU A 67 -8.48 14.32 -11.21
N TYR A 68 -7.35 14.19 -10.52
CA TYR A 68 -6.45 13.06 -10.72
C TYR A 68 -7.13 11.72 -10.36
N ASN A 69 -7.91 11.67 -9.29
CA ASN A 69 -8.69 10.47 -8.95
C ASN A 69 -9.79 10.17 -10.00
N ALA A 70 -10.42 11.21 -10.54
CA ALA A 70 -11.36 11.06 -11.65
C ALA A 70 -10.65 10.55 -12.92
N TRP A 71 -9.47 11.06 -13.22
CA TRP A 71 -8.63 10.59 -14.33
C TRP A 71 -8.26 9.11 -14.19
N LEU A 72 -7.89 8.66 -12.98
CA LEU A 72 -7.64 7.24 -12.69
C LEU A 72 -8.89 6.36 -12.83
N THR A 73 -10.08 6.93 -12.67
CA THR A 73 -11.34 6.22 -12.88
C THR A 73 -11.63 6.09 -14.38
N ALA A 74 -11.31 7.13 -15.16
CA ALA A 74 -11.45 7.11 -16.62
C ALA A 74 -10.36 6.27 -17.33
N HIS A 75 -9.19 6.11 -16.71
CA HIS A 75 -8.04 5.36 -17.24
C HIS A 75 -7.64 4.23 -16.28
N PRO A 76 -8.48 3.18 -16.12
CA PRO A 76 -8.23 2.10 -15.19
C PRO A 76 -6.91 1.36 -15.47
N GLU A 77 -6.43 1.35 -16.71
CA GLU A 77 -5.14 0.78 -17.12
C GLU A 77 -3.92 1.54 -16.57
N LYS A 78 -4.10 2.82 -16.21
CA LYS A 78 -3.06 3.66 -15.59
C LYS A 78 -3.10 3.61 -14.07
N ARG A 79 -4.16 3.06 -13.49
CA ARG A 79 -4.24 2.81 -12.06
C ARG A 79 -3.27 1.70 -11.72
N ALA A 80 -2.32 1.97 -10.82
CA ALA A 80 -1.50 0.93 -10.22
C ALA A 80 -2.44 -0.09 -9.56
N PHE A 81 -2.59 -1.24 -10.22
CA PHE A 81 -3.58 -2.28 -9.92
C PHE A 81 -3.55 -2.65 -8.43
N ARG A 82 -4.68 -2.48 -7.73
CA ARG A 82 -4.95 -3.13 -6.45
C ARG A 82 -6.43 -3.52 -6.37
N GLU A 83 -6.86 -4.34 -7.33
CA GLU A 83 -7.85 -5.34 -6.92
C GLU A 83 -7.07 -6.37 -6.09
N GLU A 84 -7.56 -6.67 -4.90
CA GLU A 84 -7.12 -7.83 -4.13
C GLU A 84 -7.38 -9.08 -4.98
N ALA A 85 -6.45 -9.43 -5.87
CA ALA A 85 -6.44 -10.73 -6.51
C ALA A 85 -6.64 -11.79 -5.42
N GLN A 86 -7.80 -12.46 -5.39
CA GLN A 86 -8.02 -13.59 -4.50
C GLN A 86 -7.08 -14.70 -4.94
N CYS A 87 -5.87 -14.67 -4.40
CA CYS A 87 -4.88 -15.68 -4.64
C CYS A 87 -5.23 -16.85 -3.72
N PRO A 88 -5.38 -18.06 -4.27
CA PRO A 88 -5.69 -19.22 -3.43
C PRO A 88 -4.53 -19.56 -2.48
N GLU A 89 -3.32 -19.05 -2.73
CA GLU A 89 -2.10 -19.35 -1.99
C GLU A 89 -1.68 -18.25 -1.01
N CYS A 90 -2.06 -16.99 -1.24
CA CYS A 90 -1.60 -15.83 -0.48
C CYS A 90 -2.76 -15.18 0.28
N GLU A 91 -2.51 -14.78 1.53
CA GLU A 91 -3.47 -14.03 2.35
C GLU A 91 -3.09 -12.54 2.27
N GLY A 92 -3.80 -11.79 1.42
CA GLY A 92 -3.53 -10.36 1.20
C GLY A 92 -2.11 -10.08 0.69
N GLY A 93 -1.53 -11.00 -0.09
CA GLY A 93 -0.19 -10.85 -0.67
C GLY A 93 0.93 -11.53 0.09
N TRP A 94 0.65 -12.05 1.29
CA TRP A 94 1.62 -12.74 2.13
C TRP A 94 1.42 -14.25 2.11
N LEU A 95 2.53 -14.98 2.10
CA LEU A 95 2.59 -16.40 2.44
C LEU A 95 2.93 -16.50 3.93
N ALA A 96 2.00 -17.01 4.73
CA ALA A 96 2.25 -17.42 6.10
C ALA A 96 2.75 -18.87 6.10
N LEU A 97 3.97 -19.07 6.58
CA LEU A 97 4.71 -20.31 6.50
C LEU A 97 5.16 -20.76 7.88
N GLN A 98 5.23 -22.08 8.10
CA GLN A 98 5.82 -22.68 9.29
C GLN A 98 6.78 -23.80 8.92
N LYS A 99 7.83 -23.96 9.71
CA LYS A 99 8.78 -25.07 9.58
C LYS A 99 9.06 -25.70 10.94
N ARG A 100 8.86 -27.01 11.03
CA ARG A 100 9.20 -27.78 12.23
C ARG A 100 10.68 -28.15 12.19
N LEU A 101 11.42 -27.75 13.22
CA LEU A 101 12.81 -28.12 13.40
C LEU A 101 12.92 -28.99 14.67
N PRO A 102 13.76 -30.03 14.67
CA PRO A 102 13.87 -30.96 15.80
C PRO A 102 14.34 -30.29 17.10
N MET A 103 15.10 -29.19 16.99
CA MET A 103 15.61 -28.44 18.14
C MET A 103 14.58 -27.51 18.79
N TYR A 104 13.42 -27.28 18.16
CA TYR A 104 12.41 -26.34 18.65
C TYR A 104 11.11 -27.06 18.99
N ALA A 105 10.60 -26.83 20.20
CA ALA A 105 9.30 -27.35 20.63
C ALA A 105 8.12 -26.71 19.87
N ILE A 106 8.31 -25.50 19.34
CA ILE A 106 7.33 -24.72 18.60
C ILE A 106 7.85 -24.53 17.16
N PRO A 107 7.01 -24.73 16.11
CA PRO A 107 7.44 -24.50 14.74
C PRO A 107 7.83 -23.03 14.51
N ILE A 108 8.85 -22.81 13.67
CA ILE A 108 9.30 -21.47 13.32
C ILE A 108 8.34 -20.89 12.28
N SER A 109 7.75 -19.75 12.60
CA SER A 109 6.92 -18.98 11.66
C SER A 109 7.79 -18.11 10.75
N HIS A 110 7.44 -18.07 9.46
CA HIS A 110 8.05 -17.22 8.46
C HIS A 110 6.96 -16.57 7.60
N SER A 111 7.18 -15.34 7.17
CA SER A 111 6.31 -14.64 6.24
C SER A 111 7.10 -14.19 5.02
N ALA A 112 6.55 -14.45 3.83
CA ALA A 112 7.19 -14.08 2.57
C ALA A 112 6.18 -13.43 1.62
N PRO A 113 6.57 -12.40 0.85
CA PRO A 113 5.73 -11.86 -0.22
C PRO A 113 5.47 -12.91 -1.29
N CYS A 114 4.21 -13.08 -1.68
CA CYS A 114 3.83 -14.14 -2.62
C CYS A 114 4.29 -13.82 -4.06
N GLY A 115 5.07 -14.72 -4.63
CA GLY A 115 5.58 -14.62 -6.00
C GLY A 115 4.55 -14.91 -7.10
N ARG A 116 3.41 -15.51 -6.74
CA ARG A 116 2.29 -15.75 -7.67
C ARG A 116 1.44 -14.51 -7.86
N CYS A 117 0.96 -13.92 -6.76
CA CYS A 117 0.03 -12.79 -6.78
C CYS A 117 0.73 -11.42 -6.85
N LYS A 118 1.97 -11.30 -6.33
CA LYS A 118 2.79 -10.07 -6.32
C LYS A 118 2.03 -8.79 -5.90
N GLN A 119 1.01 -8.94 -5.06
CA GLN A 119 0.18 -7.82 -4.59
C GLN A 119 0.97 -6.79 -3.79
N ILE A 120 2.02 -7.25 -3.12
CA ILE A 120 2.86 -6.44 -2.27
C ILE A 120 4.16 -6.17 -3.01
N PRO A 121 4.57 -4.89 -3.16
CA PRO A 121 5.87 -4.57 -3.72
C PRO A 121 6.96 -5.06 -2.76
N ALA A 122 7.77 -6.01 -3.22
CA ALA A 122 8.91 -6.53 -2.47
C ALA A 122 10.13 -6.74 -3.37
N ALA A 123 11.32 -6.68 -2.77
CA ALA A 123 12.58 -6.95 -3.47
C ALA A 123 12.77 -8.43 -3.80
N LYS A 124 12.17 -9.33 -3.00
CA LYS A 124 12.22 -10.77 -3.18
C LYS A 124 10.85 -11.36 -2.95
N TYR A 125 10.47 -12.27 -3.84
CA TYR A 125 9.21 -13.01 -3.78
C TYR A 125 9.50 -14.49 -3.58
N MET A 126 8.52 -15.21 -3.04
CA MET A 126 8.56 -16.66 -2.89
C MET A 126 7.23 -17.27 -3.32
N THR A 127 7.27 -18.35 -4.07
CA THR A 127 6.09 -19.17 -4.40
C THR A 127 5.87 -20.24 -3.33
N LEU A 128 4.64 -20.78 -3.24
CA LEU A 128 4.36 -21.85 -2.30
C LEU A 128 5.15 -23.14 -2.61
N ALA A 129 5.44 -23.39 -3.90
CA ALA A 129 6.27 -24.52 -4.31
C ALA A 129 7.71 -24.40 -3.77
N GLU A 130 8.35 -23.24 -3.95
CA GLU A 130 9.69 -22.97 -3.42
C GLU A 130 9.73 -23.01 -1.88
N ALA A 131 8.65 -22.57 -1.23
CA ALA A 131 8.53 -22.67 0.23
C ALA A 131 8.50 -24.14 0.68
N LYS A 132 7.72 -24.99 -0.01
CA LYS A 132 7.65 -26.44 0.26
C LYS A 132 8.98 -27.14 0.03
N GLU A 133 9.70 -26.81 -1.04
CA GLU A 133 11.05 -27.34 -1.30
C GLU A 133 12.03 -27.01 -0.17
N LYS A 134 11.88 -25.84 0.44
CA LYS A 134 12.67 -25.42 1.62
C LYS A 134 12.20 -26.05 2.94
N GLY A 135 11.16 -26.89 2.89
CA GLY A 135 10.58 -27.58 4.05
C GLY A 135 9.63 -26.70 4.87
N PHE A 136 9.03 -25.68 4.27
CA PHE A 136 7.97 -24.89 4.89
C PHE A 136 6.59 -25.41 4.49
N GLU A 137 5.67 -25.40 5.44
CA GLU A 137 4.25 -25.67 5.25
C GLU A 137 3.47 -24.36 5.35
N ARG A 138 2.41 -24.22 4.55
CA ARG A 138 1.53 -23.06 4.64
C ARG A 138 0.63 -23.17 5.84
N VAL A 139 0.48 -22.07 6.56
CA VAL A 139 -0.51 -21.91 7.63
C VAL A 139 -1.54 -20.88 7.18
N ASN A 140 -2.82 -21.20 7.37
CA ASN A 140 -3.89 -20.24 7.14
C ASN A 140 -4.04 -19.40 8.41
N LEU A 141 -3.81 -18.08 8.35
CA LEU A 141 -3.96 -17.22 9.53
C LEU A 141 -5.43 -17.09 9.93
N PHE A 142 -6.33 -17.27 8.97
CA PHE A 142 -7.77 -17.23 9.19
C PHE A 142 -8.38 -18.59 9.54
N ASP A 143 -7.58 -19.64 9.76
CA ASP A 143 -8.13 -20.94 10.17
C ASP A 143 -8.86 -20.79 11.51
N HIS A 144 -10.18 -20.84 11.45
CA HIS A 144 -11.07 -20.72 12.60
C HIS A 144 -10.94 -21.89 13.58
N ASN A 145 -10.21 -22.95 13.20
CA ASN A 145 -9.97 -24.14 14.00
C ASN A 145 -8.69 -24.08 14.86
N ALA A 146 -7.90 -23.01 14.79
CA ALA A 146 -6.84 -22.81 15.79
C ALA A 146 -7.49 -22.79 17.19
N PRO A 147 -6.95 -23.52 18.19
CA PRO A 147 -7.54 -23.60 19.52
C PRO A 147 -7.55 -22.19 20.13
N LYS A 148 -8.71 -21.54 20.06
CA LYS A 148 -8.93 -20.21 20.63
C LYS A 148 -8.93 -20.38 22.13
N ARG A 149 -7.87 -19.88 22.79
CA ARG A 149 -7.91 -19.72 24.24
C ARG A 149 -9.05 -18.78 24.57
N THR A 150 -9.93 -19.20 25.45
CA THR A 150 -10.96 -18.33 26.01
C THR A 150 -10.28 -17.20 26.79
N VAL A 151 -10.94 -16.05 26.89
CA VAL A 151 -10.43 -14.90 27.69
C VAL A 151 -10.11 -15.33 29.12
N LYS A 152 -10.89 -16.26 29.68
CA LYS A 152 -10.67 -16.87 30.99
C LYS A 152 -9.36 -17.65 31.07
N GLU A 153 -9.02 -18.44 30.06
CA GLU A 153 -7.74 -19.16 29.97
C GLU A 153 -6.55 -18.21 29.77
N MET A 154 -6.73 -17.13 29.02
CA MET A 154 -5.70 -16.10 28.85
C MET A 154 -5.42 -15.41 30.19
N ILE A 155 -6.44 -14.97 30.92
CA ILE A 155 -6.29 -14.36 32.25
C ILE A 155 -5.63 -15.33 33.24
N ALA A 156 -6.02 -16.60 33.24
CA ALA A 156 -5.45 -17.63 34.12
C ALA A 156 -3.99 -18.00 33.79
N SER A 157 -3.49 -17.58 32.62
CA SER A 157 -2.10 -17.78 32.20
C SER A 157 -1.18 -16.60 32.52
N ILE A 158 -1.73 -15.44 32.89
CA ILE A 158 -0.96 -14.26 33.28
C ILE A 158 -0.21 -14.56 34.59
N GLY A 159 1.12 -14.47 34.57
CA GLY A 159 1.98 -14.72 35.73
C GLY A 159 2.43 -16.17 35.91
N ARG A 160 2.02 -17.12 35.04
CA ARG A 160 2.63 -18.45 35.03
C ARG A 160 4.03 -18.38 34.43
N PRO A 161 5.04 -19.08 35.01
CA PRO A 161 6.34 -19.17 34.38
C PRO A 161 6.18 -19.84 33.02
N VAL A 162 6.55 -19.13 31.96
CA VAL A 162 6.63 -19.72 30.62
C VAL A 162 7.73 -20.78 30.71
N PRO A 163 7.45 -22.06 30.40
CA PRO A 163 8.49 -23.08 30.40
C PRO A 163 9.58 -22.63 29.42
N THR A 164 10.75 -22.28 29.95
CA THR A 164 11.91 -21.95 29.14
C THR A 164 12.29 -23.22 28.38
N PRO A 165 12.41 -23.16 27.04
CA PRO A 165 12.90 -24.30 26.29
C PRO A 165 14.31 -24.64 26.83
N ARG A 166 14.51 -25.90 27.26
CA ARG A 166 15.85 -26.38 27.60
C ARG A 166 16.68 -26.35 26.33
N VAL A 167 17.56 -25.36 26.21
CA VAL A 167 18.60 -25.35 25.18
C VAL A 167 19.61 -26.42 25.59
N TYR A 168 19.54 -27.57 24.93
CA TYR A 168 20.62 -28.55 25.01
C TYR A 168 21.73 -28.05 24.09
N CYS A 169 22.81 -27.53 24.69
CA CYS A 169 24.06 -27.30 23.98
C CYS A 169 24.87 -28.60 24.10
N ASP A 170 25.02 -29.32 22.99
CA ASP A 170 26.12 -30.29 22.79
C ASP A 170 27.29 -29.57 22.11
#